data_AF-A0AAD9NFN3-F1
#
_entry.id   AF-A0AAD9NFN3-F1
#
_cell.length_a   1.000
_cell.length_b   1.000
_cell.length_c   1.000
_cell.angle_alpha   90.00
_cell.angle_beta   90.00
_cell.angle_gamma   90.00
#
_symmetry.space_group_name_H-M   'P 1'
#
loop_
_entity.id
_entity.type
_entity.pdbx_description
1 polymer ?
#
loop_
_entity_poly.entity_id
_entity_poly.type
_entity_poly.pdbx_seq_one_letter_code
_entity_poly.pdbx_strand_id
1 'polypeptide(L)'
;MSSEDMYGCAMKGKGINILHTYRDQLWALGSKTCPPQIDDPEMIETVQNKSSSSSIEYEEAAVITEDCIKMQDGDRSCDEVSDGSTCEAGSSDLVEDLVDNLETMDLNPAEHTLDVKKSSYKKVSRFLKNMQDRGFIKVKELTKGVESIVEIHKDHEDLKNFAIPDAVCEPSGNEASTSANDIFMPPEITEMFTVTAASLPFFKLFHLNKGSALTVQDIRNYLTEYIKEHKLQNENNKGYVSLDPILSDLLLKKSEYLEVLTWDEIMSRCQSKMSPAYMITVSGQQGTVKKGKLEPIKFIVEKRGGNKKVTMIHNLELYGIDPHKFGHEVQLGMACSASVSERPGRAQSMEILIQGNQVYFASNLLLSKYKIPRKYIQGMEKAAKGKKK
;
A
#
# COMPACT_ATOMS: atom_id res chain seq x y z
N MET A 1 13.12 -1.41 -43.50
CA MET A 1 12.57 -1.52 -44.87
C MET A 1 11.67 -0.31 -45.07
N SER A 2 11.67 0.35 -46.24
CA SER A 2 10.71 1.44 -46.47
C SER A 2 9.30 0.87 -46.65
N SER A 3 8.26 1.69 -46.47
CA SER A 3 6.87 1.25 -46.68
C SER A 3 6.62 0.78 -48.12
N GLU A 4 7.21 1.47 -49.10
CA GLU A 4 7.12 1.11 -50.51
C GLU A 4 7.79 -0.24 -50.81
N ASP A 5 8.96 -0.50 -50.22
CA ASP A 5 9.63 -1.80 -50.31
C ASP A 5 8.83 -2.92 -49.65
N MET A 6 8.07 -2.63 -48.58
CA MET A 6 7.19 -3.61 -47.92
C MET A 6 6.05 -4.04 -48.84
N TYR A 7 5.43 -3.09 -49.56
CA TYR A 7 4.42 -3.41 -50.58
C TYR A 7 5.03 -4.14 -51.77
N GLY A 8 6.19 -3.69 -52.25
CA GLY A 8 6.92 -4.32 -53.36
C GLY A 8 7.36 -5.76 -53.07
N CYS A 9 7.66 -6.08 -51.81
CA CYS A 9 7.98 -7.43 -51.36
C CYS A 9 6.76 -8.27 -50.93
N ALA A 10 5.53 -7.83 -51.25
CA ALA A 10 4.28 -8.50 -50.87
C ALA A 10 4.21 -8.83 -49.36
N MET A 11 4.65 -7.90 -48.51
CA MET A 11 4.70 -8.04 -47.05
C MET A 11 5.54 -9.23 -46.55
N LYS A 12 6.51 -9.70 -47.35
CA LYS A 12 7.44 -10.75 -46.95
C LYS A 12 8.76 -10.17 -46.46
N GLY A 13 9.16 -10.58 -45.25
CA GLY A 13 10.43 -10.19 -44.62
C GLY A 13 10.22 -9.40 -43.33
N LYS A 14 11.32 -8.93 -42.73
CA LYS A 14 11.29 -8.10 -41.52
C LYS A 14 11.12 -6.63 -41.91
N GLY A 15 9.89 -6.12 -41.83
CA GLY A 15 9.58 -4.72 -42.12
C GLY A 15 10.05 -3.76 -41.03
N ILE A 16 9.76 -4.11 -39.77
CA ILE A 16 10.01 -3.28 -38.58
C ILE A 16 10.82 -4.10 -37.57
N ASN A 17 11.77 -3.44 -36.90
CA ASN A 17 12.46 -3.98 -35.74
C ASN A 17 11.77 -3.46 -34.47
N ILE A 18 11.19 -4.36 -33.67
CA ILE A 18 10.51 -3.99 -32.44
C ILE A 18 11.57 -3.74 -31.37
N LEU A 19 11.78 -2.47 -31.01
CA LEU A 19 12.75 -2.08 -30.00
C LEU A 19 12.20 -2.19 -28.57
N HIS A 20 10.90 -1.94 -28.39
CA HIS A 20 10.24 -1.92 -27.09
C HIS A 20 8.78 -2.35 -27.25
N THR A 21 8.24 -3.06 -26.27
CA THR A 21 6.83 -3.47 -26.24
C THR A 21 6.17 -3.15 -24.91
N TYR A 22 4.88 -2.84 -24.94
CA TYR A 22 4.06 -2.77 -23.74
C TYR A 22 4.20 -4.07 -22.91
N ARG A 23 4.46 -3.93 -21.61
CA ARG A 23 4.74 -5.02 -20.65
C ARG A 23 6.10 -5.71 -20.75
N ASP A 24 7.08 -5.14 -21.46
CA ASP A 24 8.46 -5.63 -21.34
C ASP A 24 9.17 -5.08 -20.07
N GLN A 25 10.46 -5.43 -19.92
CA GLN A 25 11.25 -5.02 -18.76
C GLN A 25 11.47 -3.51 -18.66
N LEU A 26 11.58 -2.81 -19.81
CA LEU A 26 11.74 -1.36 -19.82
C LEU A 26 10.43 -0.67 -19.39
N TRP A 27 9.27 -1.24 -19.77
CA TRP A 27 7.96 -0.77 -19.32
C TRP A 27 7.78 -0.99 -17.81
N ALA A 28 8.28 -2.10 -17.27
CA ALA A 28 8.19 -2.43 -15.84
C ALA A 28 8.94 -1.43 -14.94
N LEU A 29 9.96 -0.75 -15.47
CA LEU A 29 10.74 0.28 -14.79
C LEU A 29 10.10 1.68 -14.87
N GLY A 30 9.13 1.90 -15.78
CA GLY A 30 8.47 3.19 -15.98
C GLY A 30 7.26 3.42 -15.06
N SER A 31 6.52 4.50 -15.31
CA SER A 31 5.32 4.91 -14.56
C SER A 31 4.13 3.96 -14.70
N LYS A 32 4.24 2.90 -15.53
CA LYS A 32 3.20 1.87 -15.78
C LYS A 32 1.85 2.43 -16.23
N THR A 33 1.84 3.67 -16.76
CA THR A 33 0.66 4.28 -17.35
C THR A 33 0.19 3.46 -18.54
N CYS A 34 -1.13 3.29 -18.67
CA CYS A 34 -1.69 2.64 -19.83
C CYS A 34 -1.33 3.45 -21.09
N PRO A 35 -0.94 2.78 -22.20
CA PRO A 35 -0.77 3.48 -23.46
C PRO A 35 -2.09 4.15 -23.87
N PRO A 36 -2.04 5.31 -24.54
CA PRO A 36 -3.26 5.97 -25.02
C PRO A 36 -4.06 5.00 -25.89
N GLN A 37 -5.37 4.93 -25.64
CA GLN A 37 -6.25 4.16 -26.51
C GLN A 37 -6.32 4.87 -27.86
N ILE A 38 -5.88 4.19 -28.91
CA ILE A 38 -6.14 4.60 -30.28
C ILE A 38 -7.52 4.06 -30.58
N ASP A 39 -8.52 4.95 -30.67
CA ASP A 39 -9.86 4.57 -31.04
C ASP A 39 -9.86 4.04 -32.48
N ASP A 40 -10.37 2.82 -32.67
CA ASP A 40 -10.52 2.22 -34.00
C ASP A 40 -11.56 3.05 -34.78
N PRO A 41 -11.23 3.57 -35.98
CA PRO A 41 -12.12 4.46 -36.73
C PRO A 41 -13.44 3.79 -37.15
N GLU A 42 -13.58 2.47 -37.04
CA GLU A 42 -14.81 1.73 -37.34
C GLU A 42 -15.85 1.71 -36.20
N MET A 43 -15.51 2.14 -34.97
CA MET A 43 -16.46 2.10 -33.83
C MET A 43 -17.17 3.44 -33.52
N ILE A 44 -16.83 4.52 -34.22
CA ILE A 44 -17.26 5.90 -33.87
C ILE A 44 -18.70 6.21 -34.34
N GLU A 45 -19.25 5.51 -35.35
CA GLU A 45 -20.60 5.79 -35.85
C GLU A 45 -21.74 5.37 -34.90
N THR A 46 -21.48 4.49 -33.93
CA THR A 46 -22.56 3.90 -33.11
C THR A 46 -22.94 4.73 -31.88
N VAL A 47 -22.11 5.71 -31.48
CA VAL A 47 -22.24 6.42 -30.20
C VAL A 47 -22.95 7.78 -30.34
N GLN A 48 -23.05 8.35 -31.54
CA GLN A 48 -23.62 9.69 -31.76
C GLN A 48 -25.16 9.75 -31.74
N ASN A 49 -25.87 8.62 -31.66
CA ASN A 49 -27.35 8.58 -31.69
C ASN A 49 -28.05 8.42 -30.33
N LYS A 50 -27.38 8.65 -29.19
CA LYS A 50 -28.01 8.56 -27.86
C LYS A 50 -27.62 9.66 -26.85
N SER A 51 -27.34 10.88 -27.29
CA SER A 51 -27.18 12.02 -26.40
C SER A 51 -28.42 12.93 -26.39
N SER A 52 -29.29 12.75 -25.40
CA SER A 52 -30.19 13.81 -24.95
C SER A 52 -30.56 13.65 -23.47
N SER A 53 -30.31 14.71 -22.70
CA SER A 53 -30.66 14.96 -21.29
C SER A 53 -29.71 14.33 -20.26
N SER A 54 -29.14 15.02 -19.25
CA SER A 54 -29.50 16.28 -18.58
C SER A 54 -28.28 16.84 -17.79
N SER A 55 -28.25 18.17 -17.62
CA SER A 55 -27.26 18.99 -16.92
C SER A 55 -27.12 18.71 -15.41
N ILE A 56 -25.95 18.97 -14.82
CA ILE A 56 -25.72 19.05 -13.36
C ILE A 56 -25.02 20.38 -13.04
N GLU A 57 -25.59 21.13 -12.10
CA GLU A 57 -25.05 22.35 -11.49
C GLU A 57 -24.21 22.00 -10.24
N TYR A 58 -23.23 22.85 -9.91
CA TYR A 58 -22.38 22.74 -8.72
C TYR A 58 -22.75 23.82 -7.70
N GLU A 59 -22.90 23.45 -6.42
CA GLU A 59 -22.84 24.36 -5.28
C GLU A 59 -21.84 23.82 -4.23
N GLU A 60 -21.09 24.74 -3.64
CA GLU A 60 -20.01 24.55 -2.67
C GLU A 60 -20.45 25.05 -1.29
N ALA A 61 -20.25 24.24 -0.24
CA ALA A 61 -20.18 24.72 1.15
C ALA A 61 -19.48 23.69 2.05
N ALA A 62 -18.38 24.07 2.70
CA ALA A 62 -17.75 23.31 3.78
C ALA A 62 -17.75 24.15 5.07
N VAL A 63 -18.27 23.56 6.15
CA VAL A 63 -18.25 24.05 7.53
C VAL A 63 -17.23 23.22 8.30
N ILE A 64 -16.30 23.87 9.00
CA ILE A 64 -15.35 23.21 9.92
C ILE A 64 -15.64 23.69 11.34
N THR A 65 -15.89 22.75 12.24
CA THR A 65 -15.93 22.96 13.70
C THR A 65 -14.68 22.38 14.35
N GLU A 66 -14.12 23.16 15.28
CA GLU A 66 -12.97 22.90 16.13
C GLU A 66 -13.17 21.69 17.05
N ASP A 67 -12.10 20.93 17.32
CA ASP A 67 -11.90 20.42 18.68
C ASP A 67 -10.44 20.04 19.01
N CYS A 68 -9.96 20.71 20.06
CA CYS A 68 -9.08 20.24 21.14
C CYS A 68 -7.62 19.78 20.87
N ILE A 69 -6.67 20.68 21.14
CA ILE A 69 -5.30 20.35 21.60
C ILE A 69 -5.24 20.53 23.13
N LYS A 70 -4.85 19.46 23.85
CA LYS A 70 -4.37 19.53 25.24
C LYS A 70 -2.87 19.21 25.26
N MET A 71 -2.07 20.09 25.84
CA MET A 71 -0.68 19.82 26.24
C MET A 71 -0.62 19.70 27.77
N GLN A 72 0.22 18.79 28.26
CA GLN A 72 0.48 18.55 29.67
C GLN A 72 1.98 18.74 29.93
N ASP A 73 2.27 19.38 31.06
CA ASP A 73 3.56 19.90 31.53
C ASP A 73 4.69 18.87 31.73
N GLY A 74 5.93 19.38 31.68
CA GLY A 74 7.16 18.66 32.01
C GLY A 74 8.34 19.59 32.30
N ASP A 75 8.40 19.99 33.57
CA ASP A 75 9.37 20.83 34.30
C ASP A 75 10.86 20.47 34.10
N ARG A 76 11.76 21.49 33.99
CA ARG A 76 13.14 21.47 34.50
C ARG A 76 13.87 22.82 34.39
N SER A 77 13.91 23.50 35.54
CA SER A 77 15.06 24.14 36.24
C SER A 77 16.18 24.85 35.45
N CYS A 78 16.38 26.09 35.87
CA CYS A 78 17.34 27.13 35.52
C CYS A 78 18.79 26.82 35.95
N ASP A 79 19.76 27.51 35.31
CA ASP A 79 20.94 28.05 35.98
C ASP A 79 21.44 29.32 35.26
N GLU A 80 21.68 30.36 36.07
CA GLU A 80 22.19 31.70 35.73
C GLU A 80 23.72 31.71 35.55
N VAL A 81 24.26 32.54 34.65
CA VAL A 81 25.51 33.31 34.90
C VAL A 81 25.51 34.62 34.10
N SER A 82 25.84 35.69 34.82
CA SER A 82 26.10 37.08 34.41
C SER A 82 27.40 37.24 33.61
N ASP A 83 27.43 38.12 32.60
CA ASP A 83 28.30 39.31 32.63
C ASP A 83 28.15 40.20 31.40
N GLY A 84 28.21 41.50 31.66
CA GLY A 84 28.03 42.58 30.71
C GLY A 84 29.31 43.00 30.00
N SER A 85 29.15 43.81 28.97
CA SER A 85 30.03 44.94 28.64
C SER A 85 29.44 45.75 27.50
N THR A 86 29.40 47.05 27.73
CA THR A 86 28.93 48.13 26.86
C THR A 86 29.97 48.46 25.80
N CYS A 87 29.53 48.81 24.58
CA CYS A 87 30.23 49.79 23.75
C CYS A 87 29.23 50.56 22.88
N GLU A 88 29.37 51.89 22.92
CA GLU A 88 28.61 52.89 22.16
C GLU A 88 29.33 53.26 20.86
N ALA A 89 28.51 53.79 19.94
CA ALA A 89 28.81 54.70 18.84
C ALA A 89 29.44 54.13 17.54
N GLY A 90 28.78 54.44 16.43
CA GLY A 90 29.26 54.21 15.07
C GLY A 90 28.14 54.29 14.04
N SER A 91 27.66 55.51 13.79
CA SER A 91 26.74 55.85 12.71
C SER A 91 27.37 55.58 11.34
N SER A 92 26.48 55.29 10.39
CA SER A 92 26.65 55.19 8.92
C SER A 92 27.52 54.06 8.38
N ASP A 93 26.94 53.40 7.37
CA ASP A 93 27.59 52.52 6.39
C ASP A 93 27.72 51.03 6.75
N LEU A 94 26.58 50.32 6.86
CA LEU A 94 26.50 48.85 6.72
C LEU A 94 25.18 48.39 6.08
N VAL A 95 24.67 49.13 5.09
CA VAL A 95 23.39 48.81 4.41
C VAL A 95 23.51 47.89 3.19
N GLU A 96 24.70 47.38 2.85
CA GLU A 96 24.84 46.48 1.68
C GLU A 96 25.38 45.06 1.99
N ASP A 97 25.80 44.75 3.23
CA ASP A 97 26.39 43.43 3.54
C ASP A 97 25.42 42.41 4.21
N LEU A 98 24.15 42.78 4.39
CA LEU A 98 23.14 41.93 5.06
C LEU A 98 22.22 41.16 4.10
N VAL A 99 22.28 41.46 2.79
CA VAL A 99 21.44 40.81 1.78
C VAL A 99 22.09 39.53 1.25
N ASP A 100 23.42 39.43 1.25
CA ASP A 100 24.13 38.31 0.61
C ASP A 100 24.34 37.06 1.51
N ASN A 101 23.94 37.10 2.79
CA ASN A 101 24.07 35.94 3.70
C ASN A 101 22.74 35.23 4.02
N LEU A 102 21.64 35.62 3.36
CA LEU A 102 20.34 34.92 3.47
C LEU A 102 20.00 34.07 2.24
N GLU A 103 20.87 34.03 1.23
CA GLU A 103 20.75 33.16 0.05
C GLU A 103 21.67 31.94 0.19
N THR A 104 21.29 31.01 1.06
CA THR A 104 21.58 29.56 0.93
C THR A 104 21.00 28.85 2.15
N MET A 105 19.67 28.81 2.25
CA MET A 105 19.01 27.79 3.03
C MET A 105 17.82 27.25 2.24
N ASP A 106 18.03 26.06 1.68
CA ASP A 106 16.97 25.13 1.27
C ASP A 106 15.90 25.12 2.35
N LEU A 107 14.68 25.54 2.02
CA LEU A 107 13.52 25.43 2.90
C LEU A 107 12.59 24.36 2.32
N ASN A 108 12.87 23.11 2.66
CA ASN A 108 11.96 21.98 2.49
C ASN A 108 11.16 21.81 3.80
N PRO A 109 9.83 22.02 3.84
CA PRO A 109 9.08 22.10 5.09
C PRO A 109 8.92 20.77 5.86
N ALA A 110 9.54 19.67 5.41
CA ALA A 110 9.43 18.37 6.07
C ALA A 110 10.46 18.09 7.19
N GLU A 111 11.63 18.76 7.25
CA GLU A 111 12.67 18.39 8.25
C GLU A 111 13.54 19.53 8.84
N HIS A 112 13.09 20.78 8.85
CA HIS A 112 13.88 21.86 9.48
C HIS A 112 13.51 22.09 10.94
N THR A 113 14.31 21.55 11.86
CA THR A 113 14.36 22.05 13.26
C THR A 113 15.15 23.35 13.29
N LEU A 114 14.45 24.49 13.30
CA LEU A 114 15.06 25.81 13.39
C LEU A 114 15.42 26.11 14.85
N ASP A 115 16.72 26.32 15.11
CA ASP A 115 17.23 26.67 16.44
C ASP A 115 17.48 28.19 16.53
N VAL A 116 16.86 28.84 17.50
CA VAL A 116 17.00 30.29 17.76
C VAL A 116 18.45 30.67 18.07
N LYS A 117 19.29 29.75 18.54
CA LYS A 117 20.72 29.99 18.74
C LYS A 117 21.48 30.25 17.44
N LYS A 118 20.98 29.75 16.31
CA LYS A 118 21.54 29.98 14.97
C LYS A 118 21.04 31.27 14.34
N SER A 119 20.02 31.91 14.92
CA SER A 119 19.57 33.23 14.48
C SER A 119 20.55 34.33 14.91
N SER A 120 20.52 35.47 14.23
CA SER A 120 21.29 36.67 14.60
C SER A 120 20.98 37.20 16.01
N TYR A 121 19.83 36.83 16.58
CA TYR A 121 19.38 37.26 17.89
C TYR A 121 19.93 36.39 19.03
N LYS A 122 20.30 35.13 18.75
CA LYS A 122 20.93 34.12 19.64
C LYS A 122 20.16 33.77 20.94
N LYS A 123 19.21 34.60 21.37
CA LYS A 123 18.34 34.45 22.54
C LYS A 123 16.89 34.76 22.14
N VAL A 124 15.97 33.93 22.63
CA VAL A 124 14.52 34.06 22.34
C VAL A 124 13.98 35.42 22.77
N SER A 125 14.34 35.91 23.95
CA SER A 125 13.86 37.21 24.45
C SER A 125 14.28 38.39 23.59
N ARG A 126 15.48 38.34 23.00
CA ARG A 126 15.95 39.39 22.09
C ARG A 126 15.20 39.36 20.77
N PHE A 127 14.87 38.16 20.28
CA PHE A 127 14.07 37.96 19.08
C PHE A 127 12.63 38.45 19.28
N LEU A 128 11.98 38.04 20.38
CA LEU A 128 10.61 38.42 20.70
C LEU A 128 10.46 39.93 20.89
N LYS A 129 11.41 40.58 21.56
CA LYS A 129 11.43 42.04 21.69
C LYS A 129 11.57 42.73 20.34
N ASN A 130 12.45 42.24 19.45
CA ASN A 130 12.62 42.82 18.12
C ASN A 130 11.36 42.66 17.25
N MET A 131 10.69 41.51 17.33
CA MET A 131 9.43 41.26 16.62
C MET A 131 8.26 42.09 17.18
N GLN A 132 8.30 42.40 18.48
CA GLN A 132 7.36 43.33 19.11
C GLN A 132 7.63 44.79 18.73
N ASP A 133 8.89 45.23 18.70
CA ASP A 133 9.28 46.58 18.28
C ASP A 133 8.93 46.84 16.80
N ARG A 134 9.01 45.79 15.96
CA ARG A 134 8.55 45.82 14.57
C ARG A 134 7.03 45.71 14.41
N GLY A 135 6.28 45.51 15.49
CA GLY A 135 4.82 45.49 15.47
C GLY A 135 4.17 44.19 14.95
N PHE A 136 4.93 43.10 14.80
CA PHE A 136 4.39 41.80 14.37
C PHE A 136 3.66 41.06 15.50
N ILE A 137 4.15 41.19 16.73
CA ILE A 137 3.64 40.48 17.90
C ILE A 137 3.59 41.38 19.12
N LYS A 138 2.81 40.97 20.11
CA LYS A 138 2.77 41.63 21.42
C LYS A 138 3.09 40.62 22.51
N VAL A 139 4.13 40.88 23.28
CA VAL A 139 4.64 39.97 24.31
C VAL A 139 4.31 40.55 25.69
N LYS A 140 3.85 39.70 26.61
CA LYS A 140 3.69 40.03 28.03
C LYS A 140 4.31 38.95 28.88
N GLU A 141 4.85 39.34 30.03
CA GLU A 141 5.34 38.41 31.04
C GLU A 141 4.15 37.97 31.92
N LEU A 142 3.64 36.76 31.68
CA LEU A 142 2.48 36.21 32.42
C LEU A 142 2.91 35.59 33.77
N THR A 143 4.13 35.05 33.82
CA THR A 143 4.76 34.49 35.02
C THR A 143 6.20 34.96 35.08
N LYS A 144 6.72 35.23 36.29
CA LYS A 144 8.11 35.72 36.48
C LYS A 144 9.09 34.81 35.73
N GLY A 145 9.77 35.35 34.73
CA GLY A 145 10.77 34.65 33.91
C GLY A 145 10.26 33.98 32.63
N VAL A 146 8.97 34.07 32.27
CA VAL A 146 8.44 33.52 31.01
C VAL A 146 7.72 34.59 30.19
N GLU A 147 8.32 34.95 29.06
CA GLU A 147 7.75 35.86 28.05
C GLU A 147 6.76 35.11 27.17
N SER A 148 5.49 35.53 27.17
CA SER A 148 4.41 34.90 26.41
C SER A 148 3.87 35.84 25.33
N ILE A 149 3.70 35.31 24.12
CA ILE A 149 3.11 36.05 22.99
C ILE A 149 1.60 36.06 23.19
N VAL A 150 1.03 37.26 23.36
CA VAL A 150 -0.39 37.46 23.65
C VAL A 150 -1.18 37.75 22.37
N GLU A 151 -0.54 38.38 21.38
CA GLU A 151 -1.22 38.85 20.18
C GLU A 151 -0.28 38.80 18.98
N ILE A 152 -0.81 38.42 17.82
CA ILE A 152 -0.07 38.34 16.54
C ILE A 152 -0.81 39.21 15.53
N HIS A 153 -0.14 40.23 15.02
CA HIS A 153 -0.71 41.21 14.11
C HIS A 153 -0.50 40.74 12.66
N LYS A 154 -1.47 39.97 12.15
CA LYS A 154 -1.43 39.40 10.78
C LYS A 154 -1.60 40.43 9.67
N ASP A 155 -2.01 41.65 10.02
CA ASP A 155 -2.29 42.72 9.07
C ASP A 155 -1.07 43.56 8.66
N HIS A 156 0.12 43.24 9.19
CA HIS A 156 1.36 43.95 8.92
C HIS A 156 1.76 43.91 7.44
N GLU A 157 2.22 45.05 6.89
CA GLU A 157 2.53 45.20 5.46
C GLU A 157 3.59 44.20 4.98
N ASP A 158 4.60 43.91 5.79
CA ASP A 158 5.63 42.90 5.47
C ASP A 158 5.09 41.46 5.34
N LEU A 159 3.98 41.12 6.03
CA LEU A 159 3.33 39.81 5.87
C LEU A 159 2.43 39.76 4.64
N LYS A 160 1.85 40.91 4.24
CA LYS A 160 1.05 41.04 3.02
C LYS A 160 1.91 41.06 1.75
N ASN A 161 3.09 41.65 1.86
CA ASN A 161 4.10 41.71 0.79
C ASN A 161 5.04 40.49 0.79
N PHE A 162 4.85 39.55 1.71
CA PHE A 162 5.59 38.29 1.74
C PHE A 162 5.09 37.38 0.61
N ALA A 163 5.61 37.59 -0.59
CA ALA A 163 5.52 36.63 -1.67
C ALA A 163 6.58 35.56 -1.43
N ILE A 164 6.15 34.30 -1.26
CA ILE A 164 7.07 33.16 -1.33
C ILE A 164 7.65 33.22 -2.74
N PRO A 165 8.97 33.45 -2.92
CA PRO A 165 9.56 33.31 -4.24
C PRO A 165 9.29 31.88 -4.69
N ASP A 166 8.76 31.70 -5.90
CA ASP A 166 8.69 30.39 -6.52
C ASP A 166 10.12 29.84 -6.55
N ALA A 167 10.45 29.04 -5.54
CA ALA A 167 11.73 28.37 -5.46
C ALA A 167 11.82 27.55 -6.75
N VAL A 168 12.87 27.83 -7.51
CA VAL A 168 13.17 27.23 -8.80
C VAL A 168 13.18 25.72 -8.62
N CYS A 169 12.04 25.09 -8.95
CA CYS A 169 11.95 23.67 -9.20
C CYS A 169 12.75 23.39 -10.49
N GLU A 170 14.03 23.08 -10.32
CA GLU A 170 14.68 22.14 -11.24
C GLU A 170 13.79 20.88 -11.33
N PRO A 171 13.51 20.35 -12.53
CA PRO A 171 12.41 19.42 -12.75
C PRO A 171 12.75 18.01 -12.25
N SER A 172 12.59 17.77 -10.95
CA SER A 172 12.27 16.44 -10.44
C SER A 172 10.77 16.21 -10.61
N GLY A 173 10.40 15.72 -11.79
CA GLY A 173 9.17 14.97 -12.09
C GLY A 173 7.85 15.51 -11.54
N ASN A 174 7.01 16.02 -12.44
CA ASN A 174 5.59 16.29 -12.23
C ASN A 174 4.90 15.24 -11.32
N GLU A 175 4.70 15.58 -10.05
CA GLU A 175 3.63 15.01 -9.20
C GLU A 175 2.61 16.10 -8.86
N ALA A 176 2.18 16.82 -9.89
CA ALA A 176 0.79 17.28 -9.95
C ALA A 176 -0.08 16.10 -10.42
N SER A 177 -0.19 15.09 -9.55
CA SER A 177 -1.37 14.24 -9.50
C SER A 177 -1.78 14.18 -8.04
N THR A 178 -2.87 14.87 -7.75
CA THR A 178 -3.89 14.50 -6.76
C THR A 178 -3.49 13.35 -5.85
N SER A 179 -3.42 13.61 -4.55
CA SER A 179 -3.22 12.68 -3.44
C SER A 179 -4.23 11.51 -3.46
N ALA A 180 -4.03 10.56 -4.38
CA ALA A 180 -4.93 9.45 -4.67
C ALA A 180 -4.22 8.10 -4.87
N ASN A 181 -2.88 8.03 -4.80
CA ASN A 181 -2.13 6.84 -5.21
C ASN A 181 -1.37 6.07 -4.10
N ASP A 182 -1.60 6.36 -2.83
CA ASP A 182 -1.10 5.51 -1.72
C ASP A 182 -2.23 4.99 -0.81
N ILE A 183 -3.45 4.91 -1.34
CA ILE A 183 -4.51 4.14 -0.69
C ILE A 183 -4.22 2.66 -0.97
N PHE A 184 -3.57 2.00 -0.01
CA PHE A 184 -3.44 0.55 -0.03
C PHE A 184 -4.85 -0.06 -0.10
N MET A 185 -5.22 -0.59 -1.27
CA MET A 185 -6.44 -1.37 -1.40
C MET A 185 -6.19 -2.77 -0.85
N PRO A 186 -7.08 -3.27 0.02
CA PRO A 186 -6.90 -4.57 0.64
C PRO A 186 -6.90 -5.68 -0.44
N PRO A 187 -5.98 -6.66 -0.34
CA PRO A 187 -5.88 -7.72 -1.33
C PRO A 187 -7.13 -8.60 -1.27
N GLU A 188 -7.75 -8.83 -2.42
CA GLU A 188 -8.81 -9.82 -2.54
C GLU A 188 -8.18 -11.18 -2.79
N ILE A 189 -8.38 -12.10 -1.84
CA ILE A 189 -7.79 -13.44 -1.85
C ILE A 189 -8.91 -14.44 -2.19
N THR A 190 -8.82 -15.04 -3.36
CA THR A 190 -9.76 -16.07 -3.82
C THR A 190 -9.08 -17.43 -3.82
N GLU A 191 -9.58 -18.35 -2.98
CA GLU A 191 -9.13 -19.73 -2.97
C GLU A 191 -9.76 -20.49 -4.15
N MET A 192 -8.92 -21.21 -4.88
CA MET A 192 -9.28 -21.88 -6.12
C MET A 192 -8.74 -23.31 -6.15
N PHE A 193 -9.23 -24.10 -7.09
CA PHE A 193 -8.75 -25.44 -7.38
C PHE A 193 -8.47 -25.57 -8.87
N THR A 194 -7.38 -26.24 -9.20
CA THR A 194 -6.99 -26.48 -10.59
C THR A 194 -7.33 -27.90 -11.02
N VAL A 195 -7.85 -28.03 -12.24
CA VAL A 195 -8.20 -29.32 -12.84
C VAL A 195 -6.95 -30.15 -13.06
N THR A 196 -6.92 -31.35 -12.47
CA THR A 196 -5.83 -32.32 -12.52
C THR A 196 -6.14 -33.45 -13.51
N ALA A 197 -5.18 -34.33 -13.79
CA ALA A 197 -5.44 -35.49 -14.65
C ALA A 197 -6.53 -36.43 -14.10
N ALA A 198 -6.66 -36.54 -12.78
CA ALA A 198 -7.67 -37.38 -12.15
C ALA A 198 -9.08 -36.80 -12.25
N SER A 199 -9.22 -35.48 -12.26
CA SER A 199 -10.51 -34.79 -12.36
C SER A 199 -10.89 -34.40 -13.79
N LEU A 200 -9.94 -34.48 -14.72
CA LEU A 200 -10.09 -34.13 -16.12
C LEU A 200 -11.24 -34.87 -16.85
N PRO A 201 -11.50 -36.18 -16.66
CA PRO A 201 -12.57 -36.87 -17.38
C PRO A 201 -13.95 -36.22 -17.16
N PHE A 202 -14.24 -35.82 -15.92
CA PHE A 202 -15.47 -35.12 -15.57
C PHE A 202 -15.50 -33.69 -16.13
N PHE A 203 -14.45 -32.91 -15.90
CA PHE A 203 -14.42 -31.50 -16.30
C PHE A 203 -14.34 -31.30 -17.83
N LYS A 204 -13.91 -32.30 -18.59
CA LYS A 204 -13.96 -32.29 -20.06
C LYS A 204 -15.37 -32.16 -20.61
N LEU A 205 -16.39 -32.66 -19.90
CA LEU A 205 -17.80 -32.53 -20.29
C LEU A 205 -18.25 -31.06 -20.33
N PHE A 206 -17.61 -30.21 -19.52
CA PHE A 206 -17.84 -28.76 -19.43
C PHE A 206 -16.82 -27.95 -20.24
N HIS A 207 -16.12 -28.57 -21.19
CA HIS A 207 -15.08 -27.93 -22.02
C HIS A 207 -13.90 -27.32 -21.24
N LEU A 208 -13.61 -27.83 -20.05
CA LEU A 208 -12.49 -27.39 -19.23
C LEU A 208 -11.23 -28.22 -19.49
N ASN A 209 -10.08 -27.55 -19.46
CA ASN A 209 -8.79 -28.15 -19.74
C ASN A 209 -8.01 -28.41 -18.45
N LYS A 210 -6.97 -29.25 -18.55
CA LYS A 210 -6.02 -29.45 -17.44
C LYS A 210 -5.38 -28.12 -17.07
N GLY A 211 -5.45 -27.75 -15.79
CA GLY A 211 -4.91 -26.49 -15.28
C GLY A 211 -5.92 -25.33 -15.23
N SER A 212 -7.14 -25.49 -15.75
CA SER A 212 -8.22 -24.52 -15.51
C SER A 212 -8.46 -24.34 -14.01
N ALA A 213 -8.56 -23.09 -13.55
CA ALA A 213 -8.78 -22.74 -12.16
C ALA A 213 -10.26 -22.47 -11.90
N LEU A 214 -10.81 -23.08 -10.86
CA LEU A 214 -12.23 -23.03 -10.49
C LEU A 214 -12.37 -22.65 -9.02
N THR A 215 -13.40 -21.87 -8.69
CA THR A 215 -13.78 -21.63 -7.30
C THR A 215 -14.59 -22.81 -6.74
N VAL A 216 -14.77 -22.86 -5.41
CA VAL A 216 -15.65 -23.84 -4.77
C VAL A 216 -17.09 -23.75 -5.30
N GLN A 217 -17.54 -22.53 -5.62
CA GLN A 217 -18.88 -22.31 -6.16
C GLN A 217 -18.99 -22.84 -7.58
N ASP A 218 -17.98 -22.63 -8.42
CA ASP A 218 -17.97 -23.15 -9.79
C ASP A 218 -18.03 -24.68 -9.79
N ILE A 219 -17.21 -25.32 -8.95
CA ILE A 219 -17.23 -26.79 -8.79
C ILE A 219 -18.61 -27.28 -8.37
N ARG A 220 -19.25 -26.59 -7.40
CA ARG A 220 -20.59 -26.92 -6.95
C ARG A 220 -21.62 -26.77 -8.08
N ASN A 221 -21.50 -25.71 -8.88
CA ASN A 221 -22.40 -25.45 -10.00
C ASN A 221 -22.28 -26.54 -11.06
N TYR A 222 -21.06 -26.89 -11.50
CA TYR A 222 -20.83 -27.96 -12.48
C TYR A 222 -21.33 -29.33 -11.99
N LEU A 223 -21.08 -29.67 -10.72
CA LEU A 223 -21.61 -30.91 -10.14
C LEU A 223 -23.14 -30.90 -10.06
N THR A 224 -23.74 -29.76 -9.72
CA THR A 224 -25.21 -29.59 -9.65
C THR A 224 -25.85 -29.72 -11.03
N GLU A 225 -25.25 -29.11 -12.04
CA GLU A 225 -25.70 -29.21 -13.43
C GLU A 225 -25.64 -30.66 -13.92
N TYR A 226 -24.50 -31.33 -13.70
CA TYR A 226 -24.33 -32.74 -14.06
C TYR A 226 -25.36 -33.66 -13.41
N ILE A 227 -25.54 -33.54 -12.09
CA ILE A 227 -26.44 -34.41 -11.31
C ILE A 227 -27.90 -34.21 -11.74
N LYS A 228 -28.28 -32.99 -12.10
CA LYS A 228 -29.63 -32.68 -12.61
C LYS A 228 -29.86 -33.24 -14.01
N GLU A 229 -28.90 -33.07 -14.91
CA GLU A 229 -28.99 -33.54 -16.30
C GLU A 229 -29.10 -35.07 -16.36
N HIS A 230 -28.30 -35.78 -15.57
CA HIS A 230 -28.30 -37.24 -15.50
C HIS A 230 -29.34 -37.83 -14.53
N LYS A 231 -30.17 -36.98 -13.89
CA LYS A 231 -31.22 -37.38 -12.92
C LYS A 231 -30.71 -38.32 -11.82
N LEU A 232 -29.53 -38.01 -11.27
CA LEU A 232 -28.84 -38.85 -10.29
C LEU A 232 -29.28 -38.60 -8.83
N GLN A 233 -30.11 -37.58 -8.61
CA GLN A 233 -30.60 -37.24 -7.27
C GLN A 233 -31.75 -38.17 -6.87
N ASN A 234 -31.68 -38.74 -5.66
CA ASN A 234 -32.73 -39.62 -5.15
C ASN A 234 -34.05 -38.88 -4.90
N GLU A 235 -35.16 -39.41 -5.40
CA GLU A 235 -36.50 -38.82 -5.26
C GLU A 235 -37.00 -38.82 -3.80
N ASN A 236 -36.70 -39.90 -3.06
CA ASN A 236 -37.12 -40.06 -1.67
C ASN A 236 -36.27 -39.25 -0.69
N ASN A 237 -35.00 -38.97 -1.03
CA ASN A 237 -34.11 -38.20 -0.18
C ASN A 237 -33.12 -37.37 -1.01
N LYS A 238 -33.42 -36.07 -1.11
CA LYS A 238 -32.64 -35.09 -1.88
C LYS A 238 -31.20 -34.91 -1.40
N GLY A 239 -30.86 -35.38 -0.20
CA GLY A 239 -29.50 -35.33 0.34
C GLY A 239 -28.53 -36.35 -0.27
N TYR A 240 -29.07 -37.38 -0.93
CA TYR A 240 -28.29 -38.48 -1.50
C TYR A 240 -28.32 -38.47 -3.03
N VAL A 241 -27.18 -38.81 -3.62
CA VAL A 241 -26.96 -38.85 -5.06
C VAL A 241 -26.41 -40.23 -5.43
N SER A 242 -27.05 -40.87 -6.39
CA SER A 242 -26.63 -42.16 -6.95
C SER A 242 -25.45 -41.95 -7.91
N LEU A 243 -24.42 -42.78 -7.81
CA LEU A 243 -23.20 -42.63 -8.60
C LEU A 243 -23.33 -43.33 -9.94
N ASP A 244 -22.99 -42.62 -11.00
CA ASP A 244 -22.80 -43.17 -12.33
C ASP A 244 -21.32 -43.59 -12.52
N PRO A 245 -20.95 -44.25 -13.64
CA PRO A 245 -19.56 -44.66 -13.88
C PRO A 245 -18.56 -43.49 -13.88
N ILE A 246 -18.96 -42.30 -14.34
CA ILE A 246 -18.08 -41.12 -14.43
C ILE A 246 -17.81 -40.52 -13.04
N LEU A 247 -18.83 -40.31 -12.23
CA LEU A 247 -18.68 -39.85 -10.84
C LEU A 247 -18.02 -40.93 -9.98
N SER A 248 -18.29 -42.21 -10.24
CA SER A 248 -17.63 -43.31 -9.54
C SER A 248 -16.12 -43.29 -9.75
N ASP A 249 -15.65 -43.13 -11.00
CA ASP A 249 -14.22 -43.03 -11.31
C ASP A 249 -13.56 -41.79 -10.67
N LEU A 250 -14.29 -40.67 -10.63
CA LEU A 250 -13.81 -39.43 -10.01
C LEU A 250 -13.72 -39.52 -8.48
N LEU A 251 -14.79 -40.00 -7.83
CA LEU A 251 -15.02 -39.82 -6.39
C LEU A 251 -14.61 -41.04 -5.56
N LEU A 252 -14.66 -42.25 -6.12
CA LEU A 252 -14.34 -43.46 -5.38
C LEU A 252 -12.82 -43.65 -5.28
N LYS A 253 -12.42 -44.35 -4.22
CA LYS A 253 -11.06 -44.87 -4.06
C LYS A 253 -11.01 -46.27 -4.66
N LYS A 254 -9.82 -46.73 -5.06
CA LYS A 254 -9.60 -48.05 -5.69
C LYS A 254 -10.08 -49.27 -4.88
N SER A 255 -10.51 -49.08 -3.63
CA SER A 255 -10.92 -50.13 -2.70
C SER A 255 -12.33 -49.93 -2.14
N GLU A 256 -13.11 -49.01 -2.72
CA GLU A 256 -14.41 -48.60 -2.21
C GLU A 256 -15.48 -48.79 -3.28
N TYR A 257 -16.60 -49.41 -2.89
CA TYR A 257 -17.76 -49.65 -3.74
C TYR A 257 -18.97 -49.02 -3.05
N LEU A 258 -19.19 -47.74 -3.33
CA LEU A 258 -20.39 -47.03 -2.88
C LEU A 258 -21.24 -46.73 -4.10
N GLU A 259 -22.54 -46.99 -4.00
CA GLU A 259 -23.51 -46.66 -5.05
C GLU A 259 -24.15 -45.29 -4.82
N VAL A 260 -24.07 -44.77 -3.58
CA VAL A 260 -24.72 -43.53 -3.17
C VAL A 260 -23.79 -42.72 -2.30
N LEU A 261 -23.72 -41.40 -2.53
CA LEU A 261 -22.97 -40.45 -1.72
C LEU A 261 -23.83 -39.24 -1.33
N THR A 262 -23.46 -38.58 -0.24
CA THR A 262 -24.02 -37.29 0.14
C THR A 262 -23.36 -36.13 -0.61
N TRP A 263 -24.05 -34.99 -0.72
CA TRP A 263 -23.50 -33.80 -1.37
C TRP A 263 -22.16 -33.32 -0.78
N ASP A 264 -22.02 -33.38 0.55
CA ASP A 264 -20.79 -32.96 1.23
C ASP A 264 -19.62 -33.89 0.93
N GLU A 265 -19.88 -35.20 0.85
CA GLU A 265 -18.87 -36.18 0.45
C GLU A 265 -18.45 -36.02 -1.00
N ILE A 266 -19.39 -35.75 -1.91
CA ILE A 266 -19.10 -35.49 -3.33
C ILE A 266 -18.20 -34.26 -3.47
N MET A 267 -18.55 -33.15 -2.82
CA MET A 267 -17.76 -31.92 -2.86
C MET A 267 -16.36 -32.12 -2.28
N SER A 268 -16.25 -32.77 -1.11
CA SER A 268 -14.98 -33.02 -0.44
C SER A 268 -14.07 -33.95 -1.26
N ARG A 269 -14.62 -35.06 -1.78
CA ARG A 269 -13.88 -36.01 -2.62
C ARG A 269 -13.46 -35.37 -3.94
N CYS A 270 -14.31 -34.61 -4.60
CA CYS A 270 -13.98 -33.88 -5.83
C CYS A 270 -12.81 -32.91 -5.61
N GLN A 271 -12.90 -32.05 -4.58
CA GLN A 271 -11.82 -31.11 -4.23
C GLN A 271 -10.51 -31.82 -3.92
N SER A 272 -10.55 -32.98 -3.25
CA SER A 272 -9.35 -33.77 -2.93
C SER A 272 -8.60 -34.31 -4.15
N LYS A 273 -9.29 -34.48 -5.29
CA LYS A 273 -8.68 -34.91 -6.56
C LYS A 273 -8.10 -33.74 -7.34
N MET A 274 -8.50 -32.51 -7.02
CA MET A 274 -7.99 -31.29 -7.63
C MET A 274 -6.76 -30.76 -6.89
N SER A 275 -5.99 -29.88 -7.52
CA SER A 275 -4.82 -29.26 -6.89
C SER A 275 -5.18 -27.87 -6.37
N PRO A 276 -4.86 -27.53 -5.11
CA PRO A 276 -5.16 -26.21 -4.56
C PRO A 276 -4.42 -25.13 -5.35
N ALA A 277 -5.07 -23.98 -5.49
CA ALA A 277 -4.55 -22.78 -6.11
C ALA A 277 -5.15 -21.55 -5.41
N TYR A 278 -4.58 -20.39 -5.68
CA TYR A 278 -5.13 -19.14 -5.17
C TYR A 278 -4.89 -18.02 -6.18
N MET A 279 -5.79 -17.05 -6.17
CA MET A 279 -5.68 -15.81 -6.90
C MET A 279 -5.66 -14.66 -5.90
N ILE A 280 -4.72 -13.74 -6.07
CA ILE A 280 -4.61 -12.54 -5.24
C ILE A 280 -4.66 -11.34 -6.15
N THR A 281 -5.72 -10.56 -6.01
CA THR A 281 -5.95 -9.32 -6.74
C THR A 281 -5.51 -8.17 -5.84
N VAL A 282 -4.48 -7.45 -6.25
CA VAL A 282 -3.90 -6.31 -5.52
C VAL A 282 -4.20 -5.04 -6.30
N SER A 283 -4.74 -4.01 -5.65
CA SER A 283 -5.01 -2.70 -6.27
C SER A 283 -5.80 -2.74 -7.59
N GLY A 284 -6.79 -3.64 -7.67
CA GLY A 284 -7.62 -3.77 -8.87
C GLY A 284 -6.92 -4.40 -10.09
N GLN A 285 -5.64 -4.77 -9.99
CA GLN A 285 -4.95 -5.51 -11.05
C GLN A 285 -5.38 -6.98 -11.02
N GLN A 286 -5.78 -7.53 -12.17
CA GLN A 286 -6.18 -8.94 -12.29
C GLN A 286 -5.07 -9.85 -11.73
N GLY A 287 -5.40 -10.57 -10.65
CA GLY A 287 -4.48 -11.47 -9.98
C GLY A 287 -4.01 -12.60 -10.89
N THR A 288 -2.76 -13.01 -10.72
CA THR A 288 -2.26 -14.23 -11.37
C THR A 288 -2.63 -15.44 -10.52
N VAL A 289 -3.11 -16.51 -11.17
CA VAL A 289 -3.40 -17.78 -10.48
C VAL A 289 -2.08 -18.45 -10.12
N LYS A 290 -1.82 -18.58 -8.82
CA LYS A 290 -0.66 -19.32 -8.30
C LYS A 290 -1.09 -20.71 -7.87
N LYS A 291 -0.27 -21.70 -8.22
CA LYS A 291 -0.50 -23.11 -7.85
C LYS A 291 -0.01 -23.37 -6.42
N GLY A 292 -0.71 -24.25 -5.73
CA GLY A 292 -0.41 -24.63 -4.35
C GLY A 292 -1.35 -23.97 -3.35
N LYS A 293 -1.19 -24.34 -2.08
CA LYS A 293 -1.93 -23.73 -0.97
C LYS A 293 -1.32 -22.36 -0.65
N LEU A 294 -2.17 -21.36 -0.43
CA LEU A 294 -1.71 -20.07 0.06
C LEU A 294 -1.08 -20.24 1.45
N GLU A 295 0.18 -19.85 1.59
CA GLU A 295 0.88 -19.91 2.87
C GLU A 295 0.54 -18.68 3.72
N PRO A 296 0.27 -18.85 5.02
CA PRO A 296 0.02 -17.72 5.90
C PRO A 296 1.28 -16.87 6.08
N ILE A 297 1.07 -15.60 6.43
CA ILE A 297 2.11 -14.72 6.97
C ILE A 297 2.55 -15.32 8.31
N LYS A 298 3.81 -15.68 8.42
CA LYS A 298 4.33 -16.40 9.58
C LYS A 298 5.21 -15.49 10.42
N PHE A 299 4.82 -15.31 11.68
CA PHE A 299 5.63 -14.69 12.71
C PHE A 299 6.46 -15.73 13.46
N ILE A 300 7.77 -15.49 13.51
CA ILE A 300 8.73 -16.30 14.27
C ILE A 300 9.45 -15.36 15.24
N VAL A 301 9.59 -15.76 16.50
CA VAL A 301 10.36 -15.00 17.50
C VAL A 301 11.51 -15.89 17.96
N GLU A 302 12.73 -15.47 17.67
CA GLU A 302 13.95 -16.18 18.04
C GLU A 302 14.78 -15.35 19.03
N LYS A 303 15.67 -16.00 19.78
CA LYS A 303 16.66 -15.31 20.62
C LYS A 303 18.00 -15.29 19.87
N ARG A 304 18.54 -14.12 19.56
CA ARG A 304 19.85 -13.95 18.92
C ARG A 304 20.79 -13.19 19.84
N GLY A 305 21.74 -13.90 20.46
CA GLY A 305 22.69 -13.33 21.42
C GLY A 305 22.07 -13.08 22.79
N GLY A 306 22.20 -14.06 23.69
CA GLY A 306 21.69 -13.97 25.06
C GLY A 306 20.16 -13.84 25.13
N ASN A 307 19.67 -12.83 25.88
CA ASN A 307 18.24 -12.58 26.06
C ASN A 307 17.61 -11.67 24.99
N LYS A 308 18.37 -11.25 23.98
CA LYS A 308 17.86 -10.41 22.89
C LYS A 308 16.96 -11.24 21.99
N LYS A 309 15.73 -10.75 21.80
CA LYS A 309 14.74 -11.37 20.91
C LYS A 309 14.75 -10.65 19.57
N VAL A 310 14.51 -11.39 18.50
CA VAL A 310 14.34 -10.89 17.14
C VAL A 310 13.04 -11.50 16.59
N THR A 311 12.22 -10.67 15.96
CA THR A 311 10.99 -11.08 15.28
C THR A 311 11.29 -11.22 13.79
N MET A 312 10.99 -12.38 13.22
CA MET A 312 11.09 -12.68 11.80
C MET A 312 9.68 -12.76 11.21
N ILE A 313 9.47 -12.13 10.05
CA ILE A 313 8.19 -12.13 9.34
C ILE A 313 8.41 -12.66 7.93
N HIS A 314 7.61 -13.68 7.57
CA HIS A 314 7.71 -14.41 6.32
C HIS A 314 6.44 -14.26 5.49
N ASN A 315 6.57 -14.38 4.17
CA ASN A 315 5.50 -14.53 3.18
C ASN A 315 4.64 -13.27 2.97
N LEU A 316 5.16 -12.07 3.27
CA LEU A 316 4.43 -10.81 3.04
C LEU A 316 4.22 -10.55 1.55
N GLU A 317 5.21 -10.92 0.74
CA GLU A 317 5.21 -10.81 -0.72
C GLU A 317 4.05 -11.59 -1.37
N LEU A 318 3.55 -12.64 -0.73
CA LEU A 318 2.41 -13.40 -1.24
C LEU A 318 1.13 -12.56 -1.22
N TYR A 319 0.99 -11.63 -0.28
CA TYR A 319 -0.18 -10.80 -0.08
C TYR A 319 -0.10 -9.46 -0.81
N GLY A 320 0.91 -9.29 -1.68
CA GLY A 320 1.16 -8.01 -2.37
C GLY A 320 1.73 -6.93 -1.47
N ILE A 321 2.24 -7.29 -0.29
CA ILE A 321 2.85 -6.35 0.65
C ILE A 321 4.34 -6.31 0.37
N ASP A 322 4.85 -5.11 0.07
CA ASP A 322 6.28 -4.88 -0.09
C ASP A 322 6.99 -5.03 1.27
N PRO A 323 7.92 -5.99 1.41
CA PRO A 323 8.67 -6.20 2.65
C PRO A 323 9.48 -4.97 3.09
N HIS A 324 10.00 -4.16 2.16
CA HIS A 324 10.77 -2.97 2.49
C HIS A 324 9.89 -1.88 3.09
N LYS A 325 8.75 -1.57 2.44
CA LYS A 325 7.77 -0.61 2.97
C LYS A 325 7.23 -1.04 4.33
N PHE A 326 6.82 -2.31 4.45
CA PHE A 326 6.31 -2.84 5.71
C PHE A 326 7.36 -2.80 6.82
N GLY A 327 8.61 -3.16 6.51
CA GLY A 327 9.73 -3.09 7.45
C GLY A 327 9.96 -1.67 7.97
N HIS A 328 9.93 -0.68 7.07
CA HIS A 328 10.08 0.73 7.42
C HIS A 328 8.94 1.26 8.31
N GLU A 329 7.68 0.88 8.03
CA GLU A 329 6.54 1.26 8.87
C GLU A 329 6.66 0.71 10.30
N VAL A 330 7.10 -0.54 10.44
CA VAL A 330 7.34 -1.13 11.76
C VAL A 330 8.54 -0.48 12.46
N GLN A 331 9.57 -0.11 11.70
CA GLN A 331 10.74 0.61 12.18
C GLN A 331 10.34 1.94 12.83
N LEU A 332 9.53 2.75 12.13
CA LEU A 332 9.04 4.05 12.59
C LEU A 332 8.08 3.90 13.78
N GLY A 333 7.12 2.99 13.69
CA GLY A 333 6.08 2.83 14.72
C GLY A 333 6.60 2.31 16.06
N MET A 334 7.66 1.49 16.06
CA MET A 334 8.23 0.89 17.27
C MET A 334 9.62 1.43 17.64
N ALA A 335 10.14 2.41 16.90
CA ALA A 335 11.50 2.95 17.05
C ALA A 335 12.56 1.84 17.20
N CYS A 336 12.49 0.83 16.33
CA CYS A 336 13.35 -0.36 16.36
C CYS A 336 14.18 -0.48 15.09
N SER A 337 15.17 -1.37 15.05
CA SER A 337 15.88 -1.67 13.79
C SER A 337 15.17 -2.79 13.04
N ALA A 338 14.93 -2.58 11.74
CA ALA A 338 14.38 -3.54 10.81
C ALA A 338 15.35 -3.74 9.64
N SER A 339 15.47 -4.98 9.17
CA SER A 339 16.26 -5.33 7.97
C SER A 339 15.51 -6.36 7.15
N VAL A 340 15.66 -6.30 5.84
CA VAL A 340 15.05 -7.23 4.89
C VAL A 340 16.15 -8.07 4.27
N SER A 341 16.01 -9.38 4.31
CA SER A 341 16.97 -10.33 3.71
C SER A 341 16.23 -11.38 2.88
N GLU A 342 16.95 -12.02 1.96
CA GLU A 342 16.42 -13.18 1.26
C GLU A 342 16.37 -14.39 2.20
N ARG A 343 15.27 -15.14 2.15
CA ARG A 343 15.08 -16.28 3.04
C ARG A 343 15.95 -17.45 2.62
N PRO A 344 16.70 -18.06 3.55
CA PRO A 344 17.47 -19.26 3.24
C PRO A 344 16.54 -20.44 2.89
N GLY A 345 16.82 -21.09 1.76
CA GLY A 345 16.12 -22.32 1.34
C GLY A 345 14.91 -22.12 0.44
N ARG A 346 14.54 -20.88 0.09
CA ARG A 346 13.47 -20.63 -0.90
C ARG A 346 13.79 -19.40 -1.75
N ALA A 347 14.13 -19.66 -3.02
CA ALA A 347 14.44 -18.61 -3.99
C ALA A 347 13.31 -17.58 -4.09
N GLN A 348 13.67 -16.29 -4.14
CA GLN A 348 12.77 -15.15 -4.29
C GLN A 348 11.73 -14.97 -3.16
N SER A 349 11.97 -15.53 -1.98
CA SER A 349 11.16 -15.19 -0.80
C SER A 349 11.96 -14.31 0.14
N MET A 350 11.31 -13.26 0.64
CA MET A 350 11.94 -12.29 1.53
C MET A 350 11.58 -12.62 2.98
N GLU A 351 12.46 -12.23 3.89
CA GLU A 351 12.23 -12.24 5.33
C GLU A 351 12.53 -10.85 5.90
N ILE A 352 11.67 -10.40 6.81
CA ILE A 352 11.92 -9.18 7.58
C ILE A 352 12.39 -9.57 8.97
N LEU A 353 13.54 -9.05 9.38
CA LEU A 353 14.13 -9.18 10.69
C LEU A 353 13.95 -7.88 11.47
N ILE A 354 13.23 -7.94 12.59
CA ILE A 354 12.93 -6.79 13.45
C ILE A 354 13.48 -7.04 14.85
N GLN A 355 14.19 -6.06 15.41
CA GLN A 355 14.74 -6.15 16.76
C GLN A 355 13.63 -6.09 17.83
N GLY A 356 13.68 -7.01 18.79
CA GLY A 356 12.68 -7.15 19.86
C GLY A 356 11.54 -8.12 19.50
N ASN A 357 10.59 -8.29 20.42
CA ASN A 357 9.32 -8.99 20.15
C ASN A 357 8.27 -7.97 19.73
N GLN A 358 8.08 -7.80 18.41
CA GLN A 358 7.17 -6.82 17.83
C GLN A 358 5.93 -7.45 17.19
N VAL A 359 5.63 -8.72 17.50
CA VAL A 359 4.51 -9.47 16.89
C VAL A 359 3.17 -8.77 17.14
N TYR A 360 2.95 -8.17 18.32
CA TYR A 360 1.70 -7.45 18.62
C TYR A 360 1.50 -6.26 17.67
N PHE A 361 2.49 -5.39 17.56
CA PHE A 361 2.42 -4.21 16.70
C PHE A 361 2.29 -4.58 15.23
N ALA A 362 3.17 -5.46 14.73
CA ALA A 362 3.18 -5.87 13.33
C ALA A 362 1.89 -6.61 12.93
N SER A 363 1.33 -7.45 13.81
CA SER A 363 0.04 -8.11 13.53
C SER A 363 -1.13 -7.13 13.54
N ASN A 364 -1.14 -6.15 14.45
CA ASN A 364 -2.14 -5.09 14.43
C ASN A 364 -2.05 -4.27 13.14
N LEU A 365 -0.85 -3.95 12.66
CA LEU A 365 -0.64 -3.23 11.40
C LEU A 365 -1.20 -4.00 10.20
N LEU A 366 -0.97 -5.33 10.14
CA LEU A 366 -1.54 -6.19 9.09
C LEU A 366 -3.07 -6.24 9.12
N LEU A 367 -3.68 -6.21 10.31
CA LEU A 367 -5.13 -6.24 10.49
C LEU A 367 -5.78 -4.87 10.24
N SER A 368 -5.13 -3.78 10.67
CA SER A 368 -5.71 -2.43 10.66
C SER A 368 -5.49 -1.71 9.33
N LYS A 369 -4.24 -1.65 8.85
CA LYS A 369 -3.84 -0.95 7.63
C LYS A 369 -4.02 -1.84 6.40
N TYR A 370 -3.46 -3.05 6.45
CA TYR A 370 -3.47 -3.97 5.31
C TYR A 370 -4.73 -4.85 5.21
N LYS A 371 -5.61 -4.80 6.22
CA LYS A 371 -6.88 -5.55 6.30
C LYS A 371 -6.78 -7.05 5.97
N ILE A 372 -5.64 -7.68 6.27
CA ILE A 372 -5.46 -9.10 5.98
C ILE A 372 -6.31 -9.92 6.96
N PRO A 373 -7.13 -10.88 6.48
CA PRO A 373 -7.90 -11.74 7.35
C PRO A 373 -7.02 -12.53 8.33
N ARG A 374 -7.44 -12.61 9.60
CA ARG A 374 -6.70 -13.32 10.66
C ARG A 374 -6.40 -14.79 10.33
N LYS A 375 -7.22 -15.44 9.49
CA LYS A 375 -6.98 -16.82 9.00
C LYS A 375 -5.65 -16.99 8.25
N TYR A 376 -5.11 -15.91 7.71
CA TYR A 376 -3.86 -15.90 6.94
C TYR A 376 -2.66 -15.41 7.76
N ILE A 377 -2.80 -15.24 9.07
CA ILE A 377 -1.73 -14.78 9.96
C ILE A 377 -1.45 -15.86 11.01
N GLN A 378 -0.24 -16.40 11.02
CA GLN A 378 0.22 -17.43 11.95
C GLN A 378 1.31 -16.89 12.88
N GLY A 379 1.33 -17.30 14.15
CA GLY A 379 2.35 -16.88 15.11
C GLY A 379 1.95 -15.69 15.96
N MET A 380 0.71 -15.19 15.84
CA MET A 380 0.18 -14.10 16.67
C MET A 380 0.16 -14.43 18.16
N GLU A 381 0.09 -15.72 18.52
CA GLU A 381 0.15 -16.20 19.90
C GLU A 381 1.50 -15.92 20.58
N LYS A 382 2.56 -15.67 19.80
CA LYS A 382 3.90 -15.32 20.29
C LYS A 382 4.05 -13.84 20.61
N ALA A 383 2.99 -13.05 20.40
CA ALA A 383 2.93 -11.66 20.84
C ALA A 383 3.27 -11.54 22.32
N ALA A 384 4.14 -10.57 22.64
CA ALA A 384 4.28 -10.15 24.02
C ALA A 384 2.90 -9.71 24.50
N LYS A 385 2.35 -10.38 25.53
CA LYS A 385 1.07 -9.99 26.13
C LYS A 385 1.18 -8.51 26.50
N GLY A 386 0.36 -7.67 25.87
CA GLY A 386 0.26 -6.27 26.27
C GLY A 386 -0.09 -6.22 27.75
N LYS A 387 0.56 -5.33 28.50
CA LYS A 387 0.02 -4.90 29.79
C LYS A 387 -1.39 -4.41 29.49
N LYS A 388 -2.42 -5.09 30.04
CA LYS A 388 -3.76 -4.51 30.13
C LYS A 388 -3.57 -3.16 30.83
N LYS A 389 -3.80 -2.08 30.10
CA LYS A 389 -3.93 -0.75 30.69
C LYS A 389 -5.30 -0.67 31.33
#